data_AF-A0A8S3W241-F1
#
_entry.id   AF-A0A8S3W241-F1
#
_cell.length_a   1.000
_cell.length_b   1.000
_cell.length_c   1.000
_cell.angle_alpha   90.00
_cell.angle_beta   90.00
_cell.angle_gamma   90.00
#
_symmetry.space_group_name_H-M   'P 1'
#
loop_
_entity.id
_entity.type
_entity.pdbx_description
1 polymer ?
#
loop_
_entity_poly.entity_id
_entity_poly.type
_entity_poly.pdbx_seq_one_letter_code
_entity_poly.pdbx_strand_id
1 'polypeptide(L)'
;MGLLADKYFVENLVGKISEIRVTTFKKNSISATVKCSMNPETPMSCIEIASKTKFLDLPDCYLTPLPITENKHKYLLKLCSDQVIPQQFHAEYLALTFNKKVKDTLPDTDIEDNVDQYLTYL
;
A
#
# COMPACT_ATOMS: atom_id res chain seq x y z
N MET A 1 24.57 -22.65 -9.21
CA MET A 1 23.67 -21.73 -9.95
C MET A 1 22.24 -22.21 -9.72
N GLY A 2 21.54 -21.68 -8.71
CA GLY A 2 20.15 -22.07 -8.43
C GLY A 2 19.18 -21.36 -9.39
N LEU A 3 18.14 -22.05 -9.83
CA LEU A 3 17.13 -21.48 -10.72
C LEU A 3 16.29 -20.47 -9.91
N LEU A 4 15.84 -19.38 -10.55
CA LEU A 4 14.99 -18.35 -9.92
C LEU A 4 13.76 -18.97 -9.23
N ALA A 5 13.26 -20.09 -9.77
CA ALA A 5 12.19 -20.93 -9.25
C ALA A 5 12.41 -21.38 -7.79
N ASP A 6 13.63 -21.74 -7.43
CA ASP A 6 13.98 -22.35 -6.14
C ASP A 6 13.83 -21.35 -4.98
N LYS A 7 13.75 -20.04 -5.30
CA LYS A 7 13.55 -18.98 -4.32
C LYS A 7 12.10 -18.74 -3.94
N TYR A 8 11.13 -19.19 -4.76
CA TYR A 8 9.73 -18.78 -4.65
C TYR A 8 8.75 -19.93 -4.41
N PHE A 9 9.14 -21.18 -4.70
CA PHE A 9 8.25 -22.33 -4.58
C PHE A 9 8.88 -23.41 -3.70
N VAL A 10 8.11 -23.91 -2.72
CA VAL A 10 8.56 -24.99 -1.84
C VAL A 10 8.33 -26.34 -2.54
N GLU A 11 9.42 -27.04 -2.82
CA GLU A 11 9.60 -28.47 -3.16
C GLU A 11 8.85 -29.07 -4.36
N ASN A 12 7.68 -28.58 -4.80
CA ASN A 12 6.83 -29.31 -5.76
C ASN A 12 6.81 -28.75 -7.19
N LEU A 13 7.49 -27.63 -7.46
CA LEU A 13 7.48 -26.95 -8.77
C LEU A 13 8.86 -26.62 -9.35
N VAL A 14 9.93 -26.98 -8.64
CA VAL A 14 11.30 -26.78 -9.11
C VAL A 14 11.49 -27.55 -10.43
N GLY A 15 11.70 -26.82 -11.52
CA GLY A 15 11.87 -27.37 -12.88
C GLY A 15 10.58 -27.65 -13.67
N LYS A 16 9.38 -27.50 -13.09
CA LYS A 16 8.09 -27.77 -13.76
C LYS A 16 7.22 -26.53 -14.01
N ILE A 17 7.75 -25.33 -13.77
CA ILE A 17 7.01 -24.07 -13.95
C ILE A 17 6.52 -23.89 -15.39
N SER A 18 7.30 -24.34 -16.37
CA SER A 18 6.94 -24.30 -17.79
C SER A 18 5.71 -25.15 -18.15
N GLU A 19 5.34 -26.12 -17.30
CA GLU A 19 4.18 -26.99 -17.50
C GLU A 19 2.89 -26.37 -16.94
N ILE A 20 2.99 -25.31 -16.14
CA ILE A 20 1.83 -24.66 -15.54
C ILE A 20 1.00 -23.97 -16.63
N ARG A 21 -0.29 -24.29 -16.66
CA ARG A 21 -1.26 -23.71 -17.61
C ARG A 21 -2.24 -22.75 -16.94
N VAL A 22 -2.64 -23.05 -15.71
CA VAL A 22 -3.54 -22.20 -14.93
C VAL A 22 -3.05 -22.14 -13.49
N THR A 23 -3.09 -20.94 -12.90
CA THR A 23 -2.79 -20.70 -11.49
C THR A 23 -3.87 -19.85 -10.87
N THR A 24 -4.42 -20.30 -9.74
CA THR A 24 -5.44 -19.59 -8.98
C THR A 24 -4.88 -19.20 -7.61
N PHE A 25 -5.01 -17.92 -7.27
CA PHE A 25 -4.57 -17.37 -6.00
C PHE A 25 -5.78 -17.06 -5.11
N LYS A 26 -5.68 -17.40 -3.83
CA LYS A 26 -6.65 -16.99 -2.82
C LYS A 26 -6.14 -15.73 -2.13
N LYS A 27 -6.98 -14.70 -2.04
CA LYS A 27 -6.66 -13.46 -1.32
C LYS A 27 -6.23 -13.79 0.12
N ASN A 28 -5.12 -13.17 0.56
CA ASN A 28 -4.52 -13.35 1.88
C ASN A 28 -4.09 -14.80 2.19
N SER A 29 -3.78 -15.61 1.17
CA SER A 29 -3.23 -16.95 1.36
C SER A 29 -1.83 -17.03 0.77
N ILE A 30 -0.97 -17.77 1.46
CA ILE A 30 0.37 -18.16 0.98
C ILE A 30 0.34 -19.42 0.12
N SER A 31 -0.85 -19.93 -0.21
CA SER A 31 -1.02 -21.06 -1.13
C SER A 31 -1.62 -20.63 -2.46
N ALA A 32 -1.22 -21.34 -3.51
CA ALA A 32 -1.83 -21.24 -4.82
C ALA A 32 -2.22 -22.62 -5.34
N THR A 33 -3.26 -22.65 -6.15
CA THR A 33 -3.73 -23.86 -6.80
C THR A 33 -3.26 -23.84 -8.25
N VAL A 34 -2.51 -24.86 -8.65
CA VAL A 34 -1.85 -24.95 -9.96
C VAL A 34 -2.43 -26.10 -10.76
N LYS A 35 -2.57 -25.88 -12.06
CA LYS A 35 -3.00 -26.86 -13.04
C LYS A 35 -2.03 -26.90 -14.20
N CYS A 36 -1.49 -28.09 -14.48
CA CYS A 36 -0.53 -28.31 -15.57
C CYS A 36 -1.17 -28.84 -16.87
N SER A 37 -2.51 -28.94 -16.91
CA SER A 37 -3.28 -29.52 -18.01
C SER A 37 -4.43 -28.60 -18.41
N MET A 38 -4.76 -28.56 -19.70
CA MET A 38 -5.93 -27.84 -20.23
C MET A 38 -7.24 -28.64 -20.08
N ASN A 39 -7.17 -29.91 -19.70
CA ASN A 39 -8.36 -30.74 -19.53
C ASN A 39 -9.10 -30.40 -18.23
N PRO A 40 -10.43 -30.22 -18.25
CA PRO A 40 -11.21 -29.83 -17.07
C PRO A 40 -11.16 -30.87 -15.94
N GLU A 41 -10.99 -32.15 -16.24
CA GLU A 41 -11.02 -33.26 -15.27
C GLU A 41 -9.69 -33.53 -14.56
N THR A 42 -8.59 -32.88 -14.97
CA THR A 42 -7.29 -33.08 -14.32
C THR A 42 -7.28 -32.42 -12.94
N PRO A 43 -6.89 -33.14 -11.88
CA PRO A 43 -6.87 -32.60 -10.52
C PRO A 43 -5.90 -31.43 -10.41
N MET A 44 -6.26 -30.45 -9.60
CA MET A 44 -5.41 -29.30 -9.31
C MET A 44 -4.51 -29.61 -8.10
N SER A 45 -3.26 -29.18 -8.17
CA SER A 45 -2.29 -29.35 -7.08
C SER A 45 -2.18 -28.06 -6.27
N CYS A 46 -2.21 -28.16 -4.94
CA CYS A 46 -1.95 -27.02 -4.06
C CYS A 46 -0.44 -26.89 -3.84
N ILE A 47 0.07 -25.67 -3.97
CA ILE A 47 1.48 -25.35 -3.74
C ILE A 47 1.60 -24.25 -2.70
N GLU A 48 2.64 -24.33 -1.88
CA GLU A 48 3.00 -23.26 -0.95
C GLU A 48 3.97 -22.29 -1.62
N ILE A 49 3.63 -21.01 -1.54
CA ILE A 49 4.45 -19.92 -2.03
C ILE A 49 5.36 -19.50 -0.89
N ALA A 50 6.67 -19.56 -1.11
CA ALA A 50 7.67 -19.04 -0.18
C ALA A 50 7.68 -17.50 -0.22
N SER A 51 6.60 -16.89 0.25
CA SER A 51 6.52 -15.45 0.44
C SER A 51 7.14 -15.11 1.79
N LYS A 52 8.33 -14.50 1.78
CA LYS A 52 8.70 -13.61 2.88
C LYS A 52 7.86 -12.35 2.69
N THR A 53 6.62 -12.36 3.17
CA THR A 53 5.88 -11.12 3.41
C THR A 53 6.66 -10.38 4.47
N LYS A 54 7.61 -9.55 4.03
CA LYS A 54 8.11 -8.46 4.85
C LYS A 54 6.90 -7.56 5.04
N PHE A 55 6.18 -7.75 6.14
CA PHE A 55 5.46 -6.64 6.72
C PHE A 55 6.52 -5.57 6.91
N LEU A 56 6.51 -4.58 6.03
CA LEU A 56 7.23 -3.35 6.25
C LEU A 56 6.52 -2.73 7.44
N ASP A 57 7.03 -3.02 8.64
CA ASP A 57 6.83 -2.15 9.80
C ASP A 57 7.44 -0.82 9.40
N LEU A 58 6.63 0.01 8.75
CA LEU A 58 6.95 1.39 8.52
C LEU A 58 6.97 2.02 9.91
N PRO A 59 8.11 2.57 10.36
CA PRO A 59 8.14 3.25 11.63
C PRO A 59 7.12 4.39 11.59
N ASP A 60 6.34 4.52 12.65
CA ASP A 60 5.41 5.63 12.81
C ASP A 60 6.18 6.94 12.62
N CYS A 61 5.85 7.69 11.57
CA CYS A 61 6.50 8.96 11.28
C CYS A 61 6.16 10.04 12.33
N TYR A 62 5.13 9.79 13.14
CA TYR A 62 4.64 10.70 14.17
C TYR A 62 4.34 9.93 15.45
N LEU A 63 4.81 10.46 16.59
CA LEU A 63 4.55 9.88 17.92
C LEU A 63 3.09 10.04 18.36
N THR A 64 2.39 11.00 17.77
CA THR A 64 0.99 11.31 18.09
C THR A 64 0.23 11.67 16.81
N PRO A 65 -1.10 11.48 16.79
CA PRO A 65 -1.93 11.91 15.68
C PRO A 65 -1.77 13.42 15.43
N LEU A 66 -1.55 13.79 14.17
CA LEU A 66 -1.45 15.19 13.78
C LEU A 66 -2.83 15.86 13.88
N PRO A 67 -2.97 16.95 14.66
CA PRO A 67 -4.24 17.64 14.76
C PRO A 67 -4.55 18.38 13.45
N ILE A 68 -5.80 18.34 13.03
CA ILE A 68 -6.29 19.12 11.89
C ILE A 68 -6.67 20.55 12.31
N THR A 69 -6.86 21.44 11.34
CA THR A 69 -7.34 22.80 11.64
C THR A 69 -8.81 22.79 12.06
N GLU A 70 -9.22 23.80 12.83
CA GLU A 70 -10.62 23.94 13.27
C GLU A 70 -11.60 23.99 12.08
N ASN A 71 -11.21 24.63 10.98
CA ASN A 71 -12.04 24.74 9.79
C ASN A 71 -12.24 23.39 9.11
N LYS A 72 -11.17 22.59 8.96
CA LYS A 72 -11.26 21.22 8.42
C LYS A 72 -12.11 20.32 9.31
N HIS A 73 -11.96 20.43 10.63
CA HIS A 73 -12.77 19.66 11.57
C HIS A 73 -14.26 19.99 11.42
N LYS A 74 -14.63 21.28 11.41
CA LYS A 74 -16.03 21.69 11.18
C LYS A 74 -16.59 21.21 9.85
N TYR A 75 -15.78 21.26 8.80
CA TYR A 75 -16.17 20.77 7.48
C TYR A 75 -16.40 19.26 7.48
N LEU A 76 -15.53 18.48 8.12
CA LEU A 76 -15.70 17.03 8.27
C LEU A 76 -16.98 16.68 9.05
N LEU A 77 -17.27 17.38 10.15
CA LEU A 77 -18.52 17.18 10.89
C LEU A 77 -19.75 17.42 10.00
N LYS A 78 -19.69 18.45 9.15
CA LYS A 78 -20.75 18.75 8.19
C LYS A 78 -20.90 17.62 7.17
N LEU A 79 -19.80 17.12 6.60
CA LEU A 79 -19.84 16.00 5.65
C LEU A 79 -20.38 14.70 6.25
N CYS A 80 -20.10 14.45 7.54
CA CYS A 80 -20.71 13.33 8.27
C CYS A 80 -22.23 13.54 8.45
N SER A 81 -22.65 14.77 8.80
CA SER A 81 -24.07 15.12 9.01
C SER A 81 -24.87 15.05 7.71
N ASP A 82 -24.29 15.53 6.61
CA ASP A 82 -24.88 15.52 5.27
C ASP A 82 -24.85 14.12 4.62
N GLN A 83 -24.36 13.09 5.34
CA GLN A 83 -24.21 11.70 4.87
C GLN A 83 -23.40 11.56 3.57
N VAL A 84 -22.55 12.55 3.27
CA VAL A 84 -21.61 12.49 2.14
C VAL A 84 -20.52 11.45 2.43
N ILE A 85 -20.10 11.37 3.71
CA ILE A 85 -19.18 10.34 4.18
C ILE A 85 -19.99 9.12 4.65
N PRO A 86 -19.63 7.89 4.23
CA PRO A 86 -20.28 6.67 4.71
C PRO A 86 -20.18 6.49 6.22
N GLN A 87 -21.27 6.01 6.84
CA GLN A 87 -21.39 5.89 8.31
C GLN A 87 -20.30 5.05 8.97
N GLN A 88 -19.74 4.06 8.25
CA GLN A 88 -18.65 3.21 8.74
C GLN A 88 -17.38 4.01 9.09
N PHE A 89 -17.19 5.20 8.51
CA PHE A 89 -16.02 6.04 8.75
C PHE A 89 -16.29 7.21 9.72
N HIS A 90 -17.54 7.41 10.16
CA HIS A 90 -17.90 8.55 11.02
C HIS A 90 -17.12 8.53 12.33
N ALA A 91 -16.96 7.35 12.93
CA ALA A 91 -16.23 7.20 14.19
C ALA A 91 -14.78 7.69 14.09
N GLU A 92 -14.11 7.41 12.97
CA GLU A 92 -12.73 7.84 12.73
C GLU A 92 -12.62 9.35 12.60
N TYR A 93 -13.50 9.97 11.80
CA TYR A 93 -13.46 11.42 11.59
C TYR A 93 -13.90 12.22 12.83
N LEU A 94 -14.82 11.69 13.64
CA LEU A 94 -15.27 12.31 14.88
C LEU A 94 -14.21 12.25 16.00
N ALA A 95 -13.31 11.26 15.94
CA ALA A 95 -12.23 11.12 16.91
C ALA A 95 -11.00 11.99 16.60
N LEU A 96 -10.98 12.68 15.45
CA LEU A 96 -9.85 13.54 15.07
C LEU A 96 -9.70 14.74 16.00
N THR A 97 -8.49 14.94 16.50
CA THR A 97 -8.14 16.13 17.27
C THR A 97 -7.95 17.33 16.36
N PHE A 98 -8.27 18.53 16.85
CA PHE A 98 -8.07 19.77 16.10
C PHE A 98 -7.30 20.80 16.92
N ASN A 99 -6.57 21.67 16.22
CA ASN A 99 -5.81 22.76 16.83
C ASN A 99 -6.15 24.09 16.15
N LYS A 100 -6.60 25.07 16.94
CA LYS A 100 -6.97 26.41 16.46
C LYS A 100 -5.77 27.27 16.07
N LYS A 101 -4.57 26.95 16.61
CA LYS A 101 -3.35 27.74 16.38
C LYS A 101 -2.62 27.33 15.09
N VAL A 102 -2.97 26.18 14.52
CA VAL A 102 -2.34 25.67 13.30
C VAL A 102 -3.03 26.29 12.09
N LYS A 103 -2.27 26.95 11.23
CA LYS A 103 -2.74 27.39 9.92
C LYS A 103 -2.52 26.28 8.89
N ASP A 104 -3.48 26.12 7.99
CA ASP A 104 -3.34 25.29 6.80
C ASP A 104 -2.48 26.03 5.78
N THR A 105 -1.18 26.02 5.99
CA THR A 105 -0.22 26.55 5.03
C THR A 105 0.74 25.45 4.66
N LEU A 106 0.82 25.12 3.37
CA LEU A 106 2.03 24.51 2.85
C LEU A 106 3.13 25.57 2.98
N PRO A 107 4.36 25.22 3.40
CA PRO A 107 5.47 26.13 3.24
C PRO A 107 5.58 26.47 1.74
N ASP A 108 5.66 27.75 1.40
CA ASP A 108 5.97 28.18 0.04
C ASP A 108 7.37 27.67 -0.29
N THR A 109 7.46 26.51 -0.92
CA THR A 109 8.69 26.02 -1.55
C THR A 109 8.79 26.62 -2.94
N ASP A 110 8.73 27.94 -3.02
CA ASP A 110 9.20 28.66 -4.20
C ASP A 110 10.69 28.97 -3.96
N ILE A 111 11.50 27.90 -4.04
CA ILE A 111 12.92 28.08 -4.29
C ILE A 111 12.98 28.33 -5.80
N GLU A 112 12.72 29.56 -6.24
CA GLU A 112 13.20 29.97 -7.55
C GLU A 112 14.72 29.79 -7.52
N ASP A 113 15.21 28.89 -8.36
CA ASP A 113 16.63 28.66 -8.57
C ASP A 113 17.34 30.02 -8.74
N ASN A 114 18.18 30.38 -7.77
CA ASN A 114 19.04 31.56 -7.87
C ASN A 114 20.17 31.23 -8.86
N VAL A 115 19.89 31.28 -10.17
CA VAL A 115 20.87 30.95 -11.22
C VAL A 115 21.84 32.11 -11.53
N ASP A 116 21.74 33.26 -10.86
CA ASP A 116 22.52 34.46 -11.21
C ASP A 116 23.81 34.68 -10.38
N GLN A 117 24.36 33.67 -9.71
CA GLN A 117 25.63 33.82 -8.96
C GLN A 117 26.91 33.32 -9.65
N TYR A 118 26.87 32.94 -10.94
CA TYR A 118 28.06 32.44 -11.66
C TYR A 118 28.51 33.27 -12.88
N LEU A 119 28.03 34.50 -13.07
CA LEU A 119 28.47 35.40 -14.16
C LEU A 119 29.34 36.58 -13.69
N THR A 120 30.23 36.35 -12.71
CA THR A 120 31.27 37.34 -12.32
C THR A 120 32.69 36.83 -12.61
N TYR A 121 32.87 36.14 -13.75
CA TYR A 121 34.19 35.80 -14.28
C TYR A 121 34.20 35.93 -15.81
N LEU A 122 33.98 37.14 -16.34
CA LEU A 122 34.46 37.57 -17.67
C LEU A 122 34.90 39.03 -17.59
#